data_AF-A0A482WMT6-F1
#
_entry.id   AF-A0A482WMT6-F1
#
_cell.length_a   1.000
_cell.length_b   1.000
_cell.length_c   1.000
_cell.angle_alpha   90.00
_cell.angle_beta   90.00
_cell.angle_gamma   90.00
#
_symmetry.space_group_name_H-M   'P 1'
#
loop_
_entity.id
_entity.type
_entity.pdbx_description
1 polymer ?
#
loop_
_entity_poly.entity_id
_entity_poly.type
_entity_poly.pdbx_seq_one_letter_code
_entity_poly.pdbx_strand_id
1 'polypeptide(L)'
;MQLEFNLTNLGHLLEMTPQSDFLRKMIISLELPTYNKLSSEVLAISQDLLGKLNKCQKHAVLQALATQHYLLIKGMPGTGKTETSVSLVELLVRLGQSVLVTSHTHSAVDNILRRLPSNIDILRLGSISKVHPDVKQYSEQNLVYSSPEELESKLNRKRVSA
;
A
#
# COMPACT_ATOMS: atom_id res chain seq x y z
N MET A 1 -17.26 -2.47 29.53
CA MET A 1 -16.31 -2.18 28.45
C MET A 1 -17.02 -1.25 27.49
N GLN A 2 -16.88 0.07 27.66
CA GLN A 2 -17.48 1.02 26.71
C GLN A 2 -16.66 0.94 25.41
N LEU A 3 -17.28 0.52 24.31
CA LEU A 3 -16.75 0.80 22.99
C LEU A 3 -16.86 2.30 22.79
N GLU A 4 -15.75 3.03 22.89
CA GLU A 4 -15.66 4.35 22.27
C GLU A 4 -15.73 4.15 20.75
N PHE A 5 -16.90 4.44 20.18
CA PHE A 5 -17.07 4.47 18.75
C PHE A 5 -16.39 5.73 18.21
N ASN A 6 -15.21 5.56 17.61
CA ASN A 6 -14.57 6.61 16.83
C ASN A 6 -15.35 6.77 15.50
N LEU A 7 -16.21 7.79 15.44
CA LEU A 7 -17.05 8.10 14.28
C LEU A 7 -16.39 9.06 13.29
N THR A 8 -15.13 9.45 13.50
CA THR A 8 -14.46 10.46 12.66
C THR A 8 -14.39 10.04 11.20
N ASN A 9 -14.05 8.78 10.91
CA ASN A 9 -14.01 8.25 9.54
C ASN A 9 -15.41 8.22 8.90
N LEU A 10 -16.45 7.97 9.70
CA LEU A 10 -17.83 8.04 9.21
C LEU A 10 -18.22 9.49 8.90
N GLY A 11 -17.83 10.44 9.76
CA GLY A 11 -17.98 11.87 9.51
C GLY A 11 -17.36 12.28 8.18
N HIS A 12 -16.09 11.93 7.94
CA HIS A 12 -15.41 12.19 6.68
C HIS A 12 -16.11 11.53 5.47
N LEU A 13 -16.59 10.30 5.61
CA LEU A 13 -17.32 9.61 4.54
C LEU A 13 -18.66 10.29 4.20
N LEU A 14 -19.26 11.01 5.15
CA LEU A 14 -20.52 11.74 4.96
C LEU A 14 -20.33 13.17 4.44
N GLU A 15 -19.10 13.69 4.37
CA GLU A 15 -18.84 15.02 3.82
C GLU A 15 -19.25 15.12 2.35
N MET A 16 -19.64 16.33 1.93
CA MET A 16 -20.04 16.65 0.56
C MET A 16 -18.84 17.01 -0.31
N THR A 17 -17.84 16.13 -0.37
CA THR A 17 -16.67 16.27 -1.23
C THR A 17 -16.71 15.26 -2.39
N PRO A 18 -16.04 15.53 -3.52
CA PRO A 18 -15.93 14.56 -4.62
C PRO A 18 -15.32 13.23 -4.18
N GLN A 19 -14.35 13.26 -3.26
CA GLN A 19 -13.67 12.07 -2.76
C GLN A 19 -14.58 11.22 -1.89
N SER A 20 -15.32 11.84 -0.96
CA SER A 20 -16.30 11.13 -0.12
C SER A 20 -17.46 10.57 -0.96
N ASP A 21 -17.91 11.29 -2.00
CA ASP A 21 -18.92 10.78 -2.94
C ASP A 21 -18.44 9.54 -3.69
N PHE A 22 -17.21 9.58 -4.21
CA PHE A 22 -16.57 8.44 -4.85
C PHE A 22 -16.46 7.24 -3.90
N LEU A 23 -16.03 7.44 -2.66
CA LEU A 23 -15.95 6.36 -1.67
C LEU A 23 -17.32 5.77 -1.33
N ARG A 24 -18.37 6.60 -1.21
CA ARG A 24 -19.74 6.13 -0.97
C ARG A 24 -20.26 5.29 -2.13
N LYS A 25 -19.98 5.65 -3.38
CA LYS A 25 -20.33 4.84 -4.56
C LYS A 25 -19.70 3.45 -4.50
N MET A 26 -18.40 3.37 -4.19
CA MET A 26 -17.69 2.09 -4.11
C MET A 26 -18.11 1.25 -2.89
N ILE A 27 -18.26 1.87 -1.71
CA ILE A 27 -18.45 1.15 -0.43
C ILE A 27 -19.92 0.90 -0.12
N ILE A 28 -20.81 1.87 -0.35
CA ILE A 28 -22.23 1.82 0.02
C ILE A 28 -23.08 1.37 -1.16
N SER A 29 -22.87 1.98 -2.33
CA SER A 29 -23.61 1.61 -3.54
C SER A 29 -23.05 0.34 -4.21
N LEU A 30 -21.89 -0.15 -3.75
CA LEU A 30 -21.23 -1.35 -4.24
C LEU A 30 -20.98 -1.32 -5.75
N GLU A 31 -20.67 -0.14 -6.29
CA GLU A 31 -20.25 -0.02 -7.68
C GLU A 31 -18.98 -0.84 -7.91
N LEU A 32 -19.01 -1.70 -8.93
CA LEU A 32 -17.92 -2.63 -9.22
C LEU A 32 -16.71 -1.90 -9.83
N PRO A 33 -15.48 -2.34 -9.52
CA PRO A 33 -14.29 -1.76 -10.11
C PRO A 33 -14.20 -2.12 -11.60
N THR A 34 -13.63 -1.21 -12.37
CA THR A 34 -13.32 -1.40 -13.79
C THR A 34 -11.88 -1.87 -13.98
N TYR A 35 -11.56 -2.37 -15.17
CA TYR A 35 -10.24 -2.92 -15.49
C TYR A 35 -9.70 -2.31 -16.78
N ASN A 36 -8.45 -1.88 -16.74
CA ASN A 36 -7.69 -1.39 -17.87
C ASN A 36 -6.88 -2.50 -18.52
N LYS A 37 -6.59 -2.33 -19.82
CA LYS A 37 -5.58 -3.15 -20.49
C LYS A 37 -4.20 -2.75 -19.99
N LEU A 38 -3.39 -3.74 -19.63
CA LEU A 38 -1.98 -3.53 -19.29
C LEU A 38 -1.19 -3.23 -20.56
N SER A 39 -0.31 -2.22 -20.49
CA SER A 39 0.61 -1.92 -21.60
C SER A 39 1.71 -2.98 -21.69
N SER A 40 2.30 -3.14 -22.88
CA SER A 40 3.44 -4.04 -23.10
C SER A 40 4.64 -3.68 -22.21
N GLU A 41 4.81 -2.39 -21.90
CA GLU A 41 5.86 -1.88 -21.02
C GLU A 41 5.68 -2.38 -19.59
N VAL A 42 4.45 -2.30 -19.04
CA VAL A 42 4.13 -2.82 -17.70
C VAL A 42 4.41 -4.32 -17.63
N LEU A 43 4.02 -5.07 -18.66
CA LEU A 43 4.28 -6.51 -18.73
C LEU A 43 5.78 -6.82 -18.76
N ALA A 44 6.56 -6.08 -19.52
CA ALA A 44 8.02 -6.23 -19.59
C ALA A 44 8.69 -5.95 -18.24
N ILE A 45 8.32 -4.86 -17.56
CA ILE A 45 8.86 -4.48 -16.23
C ILE A 45 8.51 -5.52 -15.16
N SER A 46 7.37 -6.19 -15.30
CA SER A 46 6.87 -7.17 -14.33
C SER A 46 7.44 -8.59 -14.49
N GLN A 47 8.11 -8.88 -15.61
CA GLN A 47 8.33 -10.26 -16.06
C GLN A 47 9.23 -11.08 -15.12
N ASP A 48 10.30 -10.47 -14.58
CA ASP A 48 11.22 -11.12 -13.65
C ASP A 48 10.54 -11.45 -12.30
N LEU A 49 9.76 -10.49 -11.78
CA LEU A 49 9.09 -10.63 -10.49
C LEU A 49 7.94 -11.62 -10.57
N LEU A 50 7.13 -11.54 -11.63
CA LEU A 50 6.09 -12.52 -11.91
C LEU A 50 6.69 -13.91 -12.15
N GLY A 51 7.92 -14.03 -12.63
CA GLY A 51 8.63 -15.31 -12.77
C GLY A 51 8.68 -16.13 -11.49
N LYS A 52 8.78 -15.47 -10.34
CA LYS A 52 8.94 -16.08 -9.00
C LYS A 52 7.62 -16.51 -8.35
N LEU A 53 6.49 -16.05 -8.87
CA LEU A 53 5.18 -16.26 -8.29
C LEU A 53 4.48 -17.52 -8.83
N ASN A 54 3.56 -18.10 -8.06
CA ASN A 54 2.68 -19.15 -8.59
C ASN A 54 1.55 -18.56 -9.46
N LYS A 55 0.82 -19.40 -10.19
CA LYS A 55 -0.25 -18.97 -11.12
C LYS A 55 -1.30 -18.05 -10.46
N CYS A 56 -1.75 -18.38 -9.25
CA CYS A 56 -2.76 -17.60 -8.55
C CYS A 56 -2.22 -16.24 -8.09
N GLN A 57 -0.98 -16.21 -7.60
CA GLN A 57 -0.31 -14.98 -7.19
C GLN A 57 -0.03 -14.07 -8.39
N LYS A 58 0.46 -14.61 -9.52
CA LYS A 58 0.64 -13.86 -10.77
C LYS A 58 -0.67 -13.23 -11.22
N HIS A 59 -1.76 -14.01 -11.21
CA HIS A 59 -3.07 -13.51 -11.57
C HIS A 59 -3.52 -12.38 -10.64
N ALA A 60 -3.36 -12.53 -9.32
CA ALA A 60 -3.71 -11.47 -8.36
C ALA A 60 -2.90 -10.19 -8.58
N VAL A 61 -1.60 -10.28 -8.84
CA VAL A 61 -0.74 -9.12 -9.12
C VAL A 61 -1.14 -8.46 -10.44
N LEU A 62 -1.33 -9.22 -11.52
CA LEU A 62 -1.75 -8.66 -12.81
C LEU A 62 -3.14 -8.01 -12.75
N GLN A 63 -4.07 -8.62 -12.03
CA GLN A 63 -5.38 -8.01 -11.77
C GLN A 63 -5.22 -6.71 -11.00
N ALA A 64 -4.38 -6.67 -9.96
CA ALA A 64 -4.16 -5.45 -9.18
C ALA A 64 -3.60 -4.30 -10.03
N LEU A 65 -2.71 -4.58 -10.98
CA LEU A 65 -2.19 -3.58 -11.93
C LEU A 65 -3.25 -3.10 -12.93
N ALA A 66 -4.19 -3.97 -13.30
CA ALA A 66 -5.23 -3.66 -14.28
C ALA A 66 -6.43 -2.96 -13.64
N THR A 67 -6.66 -3.16 -12.34
CA THR A 67 -7.89 -2.71 -11.67
C THR A 67 -7.85 -1.22 -11.41
N GLN A 68 -8.95 -0.52 -11.73
CA GLN A 68 -9.19 0.83 -11.27
C GLN A 68 -9.95 0.79 -9.94
N HIS A 69 -9.62 1.74 -9.06
CA HIS A 69 -10.29 1.98 -7.79
C HIS A 69 -9.97 0.97 -6.67
N TYR A 70 -10.40 -0.29 -6.77
CA TYR A 70 -10.14 -1.28 -5.71
C TYR A 70 -10.16 -2.73 -6.19
N LEU A 71 -9.37 -3.60 -5.55
CA LEU A 71 -9.37 -5.04 -5.77
C LEU A 71 -9.37 -5.80 -4.44
N LEU A 72 -10.19 -6.85 -4.35
CA LEU A 72 -10.21 -7.75 -3.20
C LEU A 72 -9.44 -9.04 -3.51
N ILE A 73 -8.30 -9.21 -2.85
CA ILE A 73 -7.49 -10.44 -2.97
C ILE A 73 -7.77 -11.34 -1.76
N LYS A 74 -8.48 -12.44 -1.99
CA LYS A 74 -8.74 -13.44 -0.94
C LYS A 74 -7.55 -14.40 -0.82
N GLY A 75 -6.86 -14.39 0.32
CA GLY A 75 -5.78 -15.34 0.58
C GLY A 75 -6.12 -16.33 1.69
N MET A 76 -6.17 -17.62 1.34
CA MET A 76 -6.34 -18.71 2.33
C MET A 76 -5.08 -18.84 3.21
N PRO A 77 -5.16 -19.47 4.40
CA PRO A 77 -3.98 -19.73 5.23
C PRO A 77 -2.86 -20.43 4.43
N GLY A 78 -1.61 -19.99 4.60
CA GLY A 78 -0.46 -20.60 3.93
C GLY A 78 -0.23 -20.25 2.44
N THR A 79 -1.13 -19.52 1.76
CA THR A 79 -1.02 -19.28 0.30
C THR A 79 -0.04 -18.16 -0.12
N GLY A 80 0.91 -17.81 0.75
CA GLY A 80 1.89 -16.76 0.43
C GLY A 80 1.27 -15.37 0.21
N LYS A 81 0.25 -14.99 1.01
CA LYS A 81 -0.36 -13.64 0.99
C LYS A 81 0.68 -12.54 1.05
N THR A 82 1.60 -12.64 2.02
CA THR A 82 2.69 -11.68 2.21
C THR A 82 3.56 -11.60 0.97
N GLU A 83 3.86 -12.73 0.32
CA GLU A 83 4.66 -12.75 -0.90
C GLU A 83 3.97 -12.02 -2.06
N THR A 84 2.66 -12.18 -2.16
CA THR A 84 1.84 -11.47 -3.16
C THR A 84 1.86 -9.97 -2.91
N SER A 85 1.69 -9.54 -1.65
CA SER A 85 1.75 -8.12 -1.26
C SER A 85 3.13 -7.52 -1.50
N VAL A 86 4.21 -8.22 -1.14
CA VAL A 86 5.60 -7.77 -1.37
C VAL A 86 5.86 -7.57 -2.85
N SER A 87 5.50 -8.56 -3.68
CA SER A 87 5.68 -8.46 -5.13
C SER A 87 4.84 -7.34 -5.74
N LEU A 88 3.60 -7.15 -5.28
CA LEU A 88 2.76 -6.05 -5.77
C LEU A 88 3.35 -4.68 -5.42
N VAL A 89 3.79 -4.49 -4.17
CA VAL A 89 4.39 -3.23 -3.71
C VAL A 89 5.67 -2.94 -4.49
N GLU A 90 6.57 -3.92 -4.61
CA GLU A 90 7.80 -3.77 -5.38
C GLU A 90 7.52 -3.39 -6.84
N LEU A 91 6.54 -4.03 -7.48
CA LEU A 91 6.19 -3.74 -8.87
C LEU A 91 5.59 -2.34 -9.04
N LEU A 92 4.69 -1.92 -8.16
CA LEU A 92 4.11 -0.58 -8.19
C LEU A 92 5.20 0.50 -8.07
N VAL A 93 6.17 0.30 -7.17
CA VAL A 93 7.32 1.21 -7.03
C VAL A 93 8.17 1.22 -8.29
N ARG A 94 8.45 0.05 -8.90
CA ARG A 94 9.19 -0.02 -10.18
C ARG A 94 8.47 0.71 -11.32
N LEU A 95 7.14 0.80 -11.27
CA LEU A 95 6.30 1.56 -12.21
C LEU A 95 6.19 3.05 -11.83
N GLY A 96 6.99 3.53 -10.88
CA GLY A 96 7.04 4.93 -10.46
C GLY A 96 5.85 5.37 -9.61
N GLN A 97 5.05 4.43 -9.08
CA GLN A 97 3.91 4.75 -8.23
C GLN A 97 4.34 4.95 -6.77
N SER A 98 3.66 5.84 -6.06
CA SER A 98 3.74 5.93 -4.60
C SER A 98 2.73 4.97 -3.95
N VAL A 99 3.16 4.26 -2.90
CA VAL A 99 2.40 3.16 -2.31
C VAL A 99 2.24 3.36 -0.80
N LEU A 100 1.00 3.41 -0.33
CA LEU A 100 0.67 3.35 1.10
C LEU A 100 0.37 1.92 1.52
N VAL A 101 1.16 1.39 2.46
CA VAL A 101 0.93 0.06 3.05
C VAL A 101 0.36 0.25 4.46
N THR A 102 -0.82 -0.31 4.71
CA THR A 102 -1.51 -0.26 6.00
C THR A 102 -1.99 -1.63 6.45
N SER A 103 -2.07 -1.85 7.76
CA SER A 103 -2.62 -3.06 8.36
C SER A 103 -3.10 -2.78 9.78
N HIS A 104 -3.92 -3.68 10.31
CA HIS A 104 -4.39 -3.62 11.69
C HIS A 104 -3.26 -3.82 12.72
N THR A 105 -2.19 -4.54 12.35
CA THR A 105 -1.06 -4.81 13.27
C THR A 105 0.25 -4.28 12.70
N HIS A 106 1.12 -3.75 13.57
CA HIS A 106 2.46 -3.30 13.18
C HIS A 106 3.29 -4.44 12.56
N SER A 107 3.23 -5.64 13.14
CA SER A 107 3.99 -6.80 12.67
C SER A 107 3.65 -7.20 11.24
N ALA A 108 2.40 -7.04 10.80
CA ALA A 108 2.01 -7.34 9.43
C ALA A 108 2.66 -6.38 8.42
N VAL A 109 2.71 -5.08 8.74
CA VAL A 109 3.42 -4.09 7.92
C VAL A 109 4.91 -4.40 7.89
N ASP A 110 5.52 -4.60 9.06
CA ASP A 110 6.96 -4.84 9.18
C ASP A 110 7.38 -6.13 8.44
N ASN A 111 6.53 -7.15 8.42
CA ASN A 111 6.76 -8.38 7.63
C ASN A 111 6.84 -8.14 6.12
N ILE A 112 6.07 -7.18 5.59
CA ILE A 112 6.16 -6.78 4.18
C ILE A 112 7.46 -6.02 3.97
N LEU A 113 7.73 -5.01 4.81
CA LEU A 113 8.89 -4.14 4.66
C LEU A 113 10.23 -4.90 4.71
N ARG A 114 10.36 -5.92 5.57
CA ARG A 114 11.58 -6.74 5.67
C ARG A 114 11.92 -7.53 4.41
N ARG A 115 10.93 -7.76 3.53
CA ARG A 115 11.10 -8.55 2.30
C ARG A 115 11.22 -7.67 1.06
N LEU A 116 11.01 -6.37 1.20
CA LEU A 116 11.22 -5.43 0.09
C LEU A 116 12.72 -5.27 -0.16
N PRO A 117 13.13 -5.09 -1.43
CA PRO A 117 14.50 -4.74 -1.78
C PRO A 117 14.98 -3.47 -1.08
N SER A 118 16.25 -3.44 -0.67
CA SER A 118 16.84 -2.31 0.06
C SER A 118 16.97 -1.02 -0.75
N ASN A 119 16.85 -1.09 -2.08
CA ASN A 119 16.88 0.06 -2.98
C ASN A 119 15.52 0.75 -3.13
N ILE A 120 14.45 0.25 -2.51
CA ILE A 120 13.17 0.93 -2.44
C ILE A 120 13.22 2.00 -1.35
N ASP A 121 12.77 3.20 -1.68
CA ASP A 121 12.67 4.30 -0.73
C ASP A 121 11.45 4.15 0.18
N ILE A 122 11.67 3.81 1.46
CA ILE A 122 10.62 3.47 2.43
C ILE A 122 10.56 4.54 3.53
N LEU A 123 9.34 4.92 3.92
CA LEU A 123 9.06 5.68 5.14
C LEU A 123 8.10 4.89 6.03
N ARG A 124 8.54 4.51 7.23
CA ARG A 124 7.73 3.79 8.22
C ARG A 124 7.26 4.74 9.32
N LEU A 125 5.97 5.05 9.32
CA LEU A 125 5.32 5.91 10.32
C LEU A 125 4.83 5.11 11.52
N GLY A 126 5.04 5.59 12.75
CA GLY A 126 4.55 4.98 13.99
C GLY A 126 5.61 4.91 15.10
N SER A 127 5.19 4.53 16.31
CA SER A 127 6.09 4.47 17.47
C SER A 127 7.20 3.43 17.27
N ILE A 128 8.47 3.85 17.35
CA ILE A 128 9.65 2.98 17.17
C ILE A 128 9.72 1.80 18.15
N SER A 129 9.08 1.95 19.32
CA SER A 129 8.96 0.90 20.33
C SER A 129 8.20 -0.33 19.81
N LYS A 130 7.32 -0.14 18.82
CA LYS A 130 6.48 -1.18 18.22
C LYS A 130 6.97 -1.62 16.84
N VAL A 131 8.10 -1.09 16.38
CA VAL A 131 8.69 -1.39 15.07
C VAL A 131 9.74 -2.49 15.22
N HIS A 132 9.68 -3.49 14.34
CA HIS A 132 10.65 -4.59 14.32
C HIS A 132 12.09 -4.07 14.08
N PRO A 133 13.12 -4.59 14.79
CA PRO A 133 14.51 -4.13 14.68
C PRO A 133 15.02 -3.92 13.24
N ASP A 134 14.85 -4.93 12.37
CA ASP A 134 15.32 -4.91 10.97
C ASP A 134 14.77 -3.75 10.11
N VAL A 135 13.63 -3.17 10.49
CA VAL A 135 12.99 -2.07 9.74
C VAL A 135 13.04 -0.74 10.49
N LYS A 136 13.70 -0.69 11.66
CA LYS A 136 13.88 0.56 12.40
C LYS A 136 14.61 1.62 11.57
N GLN A 137 15.54 1.22 10.71
CA GLN A 137 16.24 2.15 9.81
C GLN A 137 15.30 2.95 8.90
N TYR A 138 14.10 2.45 8.61
CA TYR A 138 13.10 3.13 7.79
C TYR A 138 12.14 4.01 8.62
N SER A 139 12.27 4.04 9.94
CA SER A 139 11.37 4.78 10.82
C SER A 139 11.59 6.28 10.70
N GLU A 140 10.50 7.05 10.71
CA GLU A 140 10.53 8.53 10.68
C GLU A 140 11.51 9.13 11.69
N GLN A 141 11.57 8.58 12.91
CA GLN A 141 12.42 9.09 13.99
C GLN A 141 13.93 8.93 13.73
N ASN A 142 14.32 8.03 12.82
CA ASN A 142 15.71 7.84 12.41
C ASN A 142 16.05 8.65 11.16
N LEU A 143 15.07 9.27 10.53
CA LEU A 143 15.31 10.26 9.49
C LEU A 143 15.70 11.55 10.23
N VAL A 144 17.00 11.83 10.25
CA VAL A 144 17.52 13.08 10.79
C VAL A 144 17.08 14.20 9.86
N TYR A 145 16.34 15.17 10.40
CA TYR A 145 15.95 16.39 9.69
C TYR A 145 16.64 17.58 10.34
N SER A 146 17.25 18.43 9.52
CA SER A 146 17.98 19.60 9.98
C SER A 146 17.04 20.81 10.15
N SER A 147 15.88 20.79 9.50
CA SER A 147 14.82 21.80 9.66
C SER A 147 13.42 21.26 9.32
N PRO A 148 12.35 21.94 9.76
CA PRO A 148 10.97 21.65 9.34
C PRO A 148 10.74 21.73 7.83
N GLU A 149 11.40 22.66 7.12
CA GLU A 149 11.29 22.74 5.65
C GLU A 149 11.96 21.54 4.95
N GLU A 150 13.04 21.00 5.54
CA GLU A 150 13.69 19.79 5.03
C GLU A 150 12.78 18.55 5.21
N LEU A 151 12.07 18.48 6.33
CA LEU A 151 11.06 17.45 6.57
C LEU A 151 9.91 17.56 5.56
N GLU A 152 9.35 18.75 5.40
CA GLU A 152 8.21 18.99 4.51
C GLU A 152 8.57 18.71 3.05
N SER A 153 9.74 19.15 2.57
CA SER A 153 10.22 18.86 1.22
C SER A 153 10.44 17.36 0.98
N LYS A 154 11.00 16.63 1.94
CA LYS A 154 11.17 15.16 1.85
C LYS A 154 9.84 14.42 1.89
N LEU A 155 8.88 14.84 2.72
CA LEU A 155 7.55 14.25 2.79
C LEU A 155 6.74 14.53 1.52
N ASN A 156 6.77 15.76 1.02
CA ASN A 156 6.06 16.16 -0.19
C ASN A 156 6.61 15.48 -1.45
N ARG A 157 7.90 15.12 -1.46
CA ARG A 157 8.49 14.28 -2.51
C ARG A 157 7.90 12.87 -2.53
N LYS A 158 7.42 12.36 -1.39
CA LYS A 158 6.84 11.01 -1.23
C LYS A 158 5.31 11.01 -1.28
N ARG A 159 4.68 12.04 -1.88
CA ARG A 159 3.22 12.17 -1.94
C ARG A 159 2.56 10.88 -2.45
N VAL A 160 1.73 10.28 -1.60
CA VAL A 160 0.74 9.31 -2.01
C VAL A 160 -0.45 10.12 -2.51
N SER A 161 -0.63 10.19 -3.83
CA SER A 161 -1.84 10.75 -4.44
C SER A 161 -3.02 9.89 -3.99
N ALA A 162 -3.93 10.50 -3.21
CA ALA A 162 -5.18 9.90 -2.76
C ALA A 162 -6.32 10.20 -3.73
#